data_AF-I4H9J5-F1
#
_entry.id   AF-I4H9J5-F1
#
_cell.length_a   1.000
_cell.length_b   1.000
_cell.length_c   1.000
_cell.angle_alpha   90.00
_cell.angle_beta   90.00
_cell.angle_gamma   90.00
#
_symmetry.space_group_name_H-M   'P 1'
#
loop_
_entity.id
_entity.type
_entity.pdbx_description
1 polymer ?
#
loop_
_entity_poly.entity_id
_entity_poly.type
_entity_poly.pdbx_seq_one_letter_code
_entity_poly.pdbx_strand_id
1 'polypeptide(L)'
;MMRNPRYLLTFIGLLALSLPVKANNAVYLSQSSNTAPTFDSYRQECLQRARGEGLAADVAKDLCDCTIKKFQARYNLQQFRTLVQKSKTDKAAARTLASVGEACFDEILYE
;
A
#
# COMPACT_ATOMS: atom_id res chain seq x y z
N MET A 1 36.12 -51.11 41.97
CA MET A 1 36.65 -51.57 40.66
C MET A 1 35.73 -51.06 39.56
N MET A 2 36.26 -50.35 38.58
CA MET A 2 35.54 -49.68 37.48
C MET A 2 35.13 -50.67 36.37
N ARG A 3 33.99 -50.42 35.68
CA ARG A 3 33.80 -50.41 34.20
C ARG A 3 32.31 -50.33 33.85
N ASN A 4 31.77 -49.23 33.32
CA ASN A 4 31.90 -48.61 31.99
C ASN A 4 30.66 -48.93 31.11
N PRO A 5 29.84 -47.93 30.70
CA PRO A 5 28.63 -48.12 29.92
C PRO A 5 28.92 -48.20 28.41
N ARG A 6 28.15 -49.01 27.67
CA ARG A 6 28.23 -49.11 26.20
C ARG A 6 26.89 -48.72 25.57
N TYR A 7 26.98 -47.66 24.74
CA TYR A 7 26.37 -47.46 23.43
C TYR A 7 24.87 -47.74 23.20
N LEU A 8 24.22 -46.73 22.61
CA LEU A 8 23.19 -46.73 21.55
C LEU A 8 22.20 -45.59 21.88
N LEU A 9 21.82 -44.62 21.05
CA LEU A 9 21.95 -44.34 19.63
C LEU A 9 21.81 -42.82 19.47
N THR A 10 22.67 -42.23 18.65
CA THR A 10 22.53 -40.90 18.09
C THR A 10 21.36 -40.86 17.11
N PHE A 11 20.33 -40.07 17.38
CA PHE A 11 19.43 -39.56 16.34
C PHE A 11 19.68 -38.06 16.16
N ILE A 12 20.35 -37.74 15.06
CA ILE A 12 20.45 -36.42 14.46
C ILE A 12 19.04 -36.02 14.02
N GLY A 13 18.54 -34.90 14.52
CA GLY A 13 17.20 -34.40 14.18
C GLY A 13 17.15 -32.87 14.22
N LEU A 14 17.38 -32.27 13.05
CA LEU A 14 17.01 -30.91 12.64
C LEU A 14 17.54 -29.73 13.46
N LEU A 15 18.72 -29.25 13.05
CA LEU A 15 19.02 -27.81 13.04
C LEU A 15 17.95 -27.08 12.21
N ALA A 16 16.95 -26.51 12.87
CA ALA A 16 16.13 -25.47 12.29
C ALA A 16 17.02 -24.23 12.13
N LEU A 17 17.63 -24.08 10.95
CA LEU A 17 18.13 -22.81 10.46
C LEU A 17 16.92 -21.88 10.34
N SER A 18 16.61 -21.15 11.41
CA SER A 18 15.72 -20.01 11.38
C SER A 18 16.40 -18.92 10.57
N LEU A 19 16.20 -18.94 9.24
CA LEU A 19 16.42 -17.78 8.40
C LEU A 19 15.37 -16.74 8.81
N PRO A 20 15.75 -15.53 9.26
CA PRO A 20 14.81 -14.43 9.25
C PRO A 20 14.57 -14.11 7.77
N VAL A 21 13.45 -14.58 7.20
CA VAL A 21 12.91 -14.01 5.97
C VAL A 21 12.52 -12.59 6.31
N LYS A 22 13.45 -11.66 6.08
CA LYS A 22 13.17 -10.23 6.11
C LYS A 22 12.38 -9.93 4.84
N ALA A 23 11.07 -10.10 4.92
CA ALA A 23 10.15 -9.54 3.94
C ALA A 23 10.28 -8.01 4.01
N ASN A 24 11.18 -7.44 3.21
CA ASN A 24 11.32 -5.99 3.05
C ASN A 24 10.16 -5.49 2.17
N ASN A 25 8.92 -5.66 2.63
CA ASN A 25 7.79 -4.95 2.07
C ASN A 25 7.67 -3.63 2.82
N ALA A 26 8.38 -2.64 2.31
CA ALA A 26 7.99 -1.26 2.53
C ALA A 26 8.33 -0.47 1.28
N VAL A 27 7.38 -0.44 0.35
CA VAL A 27 7.35 0.58 -0.70
C VAL A 27 7.04 1.91 0.00
N TYR A 28 8.07 2.55 0.56
CA TYR A 28 7.99 3.94 0.98
C TYR A 28 8.18 4.82 -0.25
N LEU A 29 7.12 4.96 -1.06
CA LEU A 29 7.01 6.10 -1.98
C LEU A 29 6.58 7.33 -1.19
N SER A 30 7.41 7.76 -0.25
CA SER A 30 7.35 9.10 0.31
C SER A 30 7.99 10.06 -0.69
N GLN A 31 7.38 10.24 -1.85
CA GLN A 31 7.71 11.38 -2.70
C GLN A 31 6.88 12.55 -2.20
N SER A 32 7.28 13.07 -1.04
CA SER A 32 6.83 14.36 -0.54
C SER A 32 7.40 15.44 -1.46
N SER A 33 6.78 15.64 -2.62
CA SER A 33 6.95 16.91 -3.32
C SER A 33 6.42 17.99 -2.36
N ASN A 34 7.25 18.98 -2.03
CA ASN A 34 6.84 20.13 -1.21
C ASN A 34 5.82 21.05 -1.92
N THR A 35 5.24 20.57 -3.02
CA THR A 35 4.28 21.27 -3.85
C THR A 35 2.87 20.92 -3.37
N ALA A 36 2.02 21.93 -3.21
CA ALA A 36 0.62 21.71 -2.86
C ALA A 36 -0.05 20.80 -3.91
N PRO A 37 -0.76 19.74 -3.50
CA PRO A 37 -1.30 18.76 -4.44
C PRO A 37 -2.27 19.44 -5.41
N THR A 38 -2.18 19.07 -6.69
CA THR A 38 -3.22 19.32 -7.69
C THR A 38 -3.99 18.03 -7.94
N PHE A 39 -5.11 18.11 -8.63
CA PHE A 39 -5.79 16.90 -9.11
C PHE A 39 -4.84 16.06 -9.97
N ASP A 40 -4.07 16.70 -10.87
CA ASP A 40 -3.12 16.00 -11.73
C ASP A 40 -1.96 15.38 -10.95
N SER A 41 -1.36 16.09 -9.99
CA SER A 41 -0.25 15.53 -9.21
C SER A 41 -0.74 14.35 -8.36
N TYR A 42 -1.92 14.47 -7.75
CA TYR A 42 -2.54 13.38 -7.00
C TYR A 42 -2.86 12.18 -7.91
N ARG A 43 -3.32 12.44 -9.14
CA ARG A 43 -3.55 11.39 -10.15
C ARG A 43 -2.26 10.63 -10.46
N GLN A 44 -1.16 11.33 -10.68
CA GLN A 44 0.13 10.70 -10.99
C GLN A 44 0.63 9.85 -9.81
N GLU A 45 0.49 10.36 -8.58
CA GLU A 45 0.81 9.58 -7.39
C GLU A 45 -0.09 8.35 -7.24
N CYS A 46 -1.39 8.48 -7.52
CA CYS A 46 -2.32 7.35 -7.55
C CYS A 46 -1.85 6.29 -8.54
N LEU A 47 -1.50 6.69 -9.78
CA LEU A 47 -1.02 5.77 -10.81
C LEU A 47 0.25 5.03 -10.38
N GLN A 48 1.20 5.74 -9.79
CA GLN A 48 2.43 5.13 -9.28
C GLN A 48 2.14 4.14 -8.16
N ARG A 49 1.29 4.50 -7.19
CA ARG A 49 0.92 3.63 -6.07
C ARG A 49 0.17 2.38 -6.55
N ALA A 50 -0.90 2.55 -7.33
CA ALA A 50 -1.71 1.46 -7.86
C ALA A 50 -0.88 0.43 -8.63
N ARG A 51 0.01 0.89 -9.52
CA ARG A 51 0.93 0.00 -10.25
C ARG A 51 1.95 -0.65 -9.32
N GLY A 52 2.47 0.09 -8.33
CA GLY A 52 3.36 -0.45 -7.31
C GLY A 52 2.71 -1.53 -6.44
N GLU A 53 1.39 -1.48 -6.28
CA GLU A 53 0.56 -2.48 -5.61
C GLU A 53 0.17 -3.65 -6.53
N GLY A 54 0.58 -3.63 -7.80
CA GLY A 54 0.41 -4.74 -8.74
C GLY A 54 -0.80 -4.62 -9.67
N LEU A 55 -1.52 -3.48 -9.67
CA LEU A 55 -2.60 -3.28 -10.63
C LEU A 55 -2.04 -3.15 -12.05
N ALA A 56 -2.73 -3.78 -13.01
CA ALA A 56 -2.44 -3.63 -14.43
C ALA A 56 -2.52 -2.14 -14.85
N ALA A 57 -1.75 -1.75 -15.87
CA ALA A 57 -1.55 -0.34 -16.18
C ALA A 57 -2.82 0.39 -16.63
N ASP A 58 -3.73 -0.34 -17.27
CA ASP A 58 -5.09 0.06 -17.66
C ASP A 58 -6.03 0.14 -16.46
N VAL A 59 -6.09 -0.90 -15.63
CA VAL A 59 -6.90 -0.93 -14.39
C VAL A 59 -6.50 0.21 -13.44
N ALA A 60 -5.20 0.42 -13.25
CA ALA A 60 -4.68 1.54 -12.46
C ALA A 60 -5.07 2.90 -13.06
N LYS A 61 -5.11 3.00 -14.38
CA LYS A 61 -5.51 4.22 -15.06
C LYS A 61 -6.98 4.51 -14.83
N ASP A 62 -7.84 3.52 -15.01
CA ASP A 62 -9.29 3.69 -14.86
C ASP A 62 -9.66 4.01 -13.40
N LEU A 63 -9.01 3.35 -12.44
CA LEU A 63 -9.17 3.62 -11.01
C LEU A 63 -8.82 5.08 -10.67
N CYS A 64 -7.65 5.54 -11.11
CA CYS A 64 -7.18 6.88 -10.79
C CYS A 64 -7.95 7.97 -11.53
N ASP A 65 -8.41 7.70 -12.75
CA ASP A 65 -9.27 8.62 -13.52
C ASP A 65 -10.64 8.78 -12.86
N CYS A 66 -11.27 7.66 -12.51
CA CYS A 66 -12.52 7.65 -11.76
C CYS A 66 -12.38 8.44 -10.45
N THR A 67 -11.32 8.17 -9.69
CA THR A 67 -11.08 8.79 -8.38
C THR A 67 -10.98 10.31 -8.50
N ILE A 68 -10.18 10.80 -9.44
CA ILE A 68 -10.02 12.24 -9.68
C ILE A 68 -11.32 12.88 -10.17
N LYS A 69 -12.05 12.23 -11.08
CA LYS A 69 -13.34 12.72 -11.55
C LYS A 69 -14.33 12.89 -10.41
N LYS A 70 -14.39 11.93 -9.47
CA LYS A 70 -15.25 12.04 -8.28
C LYS A 70 -14.78 13.15 -7.34
N PHE A 71 -13.47 13.37 -7.18
CA PHE A 71 -12.99 14.51 -6.38
C PHE A 71 -13.31 15.85 -7.03
N GLN A 72 -13.10 16.00 -8.34
CA GLN A 72 -13.43 17.21 -9.09
C GLN A 72 -14.93 17.56 -9.04
N ALA A 73 -15.78 16.54 -8.98
CA ALA A 73 -17.23 16.73 -8.84
C ALA A 73 -17.66 17.22 -7.44
N ARG A 74 -16.85 16.94 -6.39
CA ARG A 74 -17.21 17.21 -4.98
C ARG A 74 -16.48 18.41 -4.39
N TYR A 75 -15.28 18.70 -4.87
CA TYR A 75 -14.38 19.67 -4.27
C TYR A 75 -13.81 20.59 -5.33
N ASN A 76 -13.73 21.88 -5.03
CA ASN A 76 -12.82 22.76 -5.75
C ASN A 76 -11.36 22.44 -5.37
N LEU A 77 -10.41 23.00 -6.13
CA LEU A 77 -8.99 22.71 -5.94
C LEU A 77 -8.48 23.04 -4.52
N GLN A 78 -8.97 24.11 -3.90
CA GLN A 78 -8.54 24.51 -2.56
C GLN A 78 -9.08 23.54 -1.50
N GLN A 79 -10.36 23.16 -1.57
CA GLN A 79 -10.98 22.17 -0.68
C GLN A 79 -10.28 20.81 -0.81
N PHE A 80 -10.00 20.39 -2.04
CA PHE A 80 -9.25 19.16 -2.31
C PHE A 80 -7.85 19.20 -1.68
N ARG A 81 -7.10 20.29 -1.88
CA ARG A 81 -5.78 20.48 -1.26
C ARG A 81 -5.85 20.38 0.26
N THR A 82 -6.82 21.05 0.88
CA THR A 82 -7.02 20.98 2.32
C THR A 82 -7.31 19.56 2.77
N LEU A 83 -8.16 18.82 2.04
CA LEU A 83 -8.48 17.42 2.36
C LEU A 83 -7.24 16.52 2.27
N VAL A 84 -6.47 16.60 1.18
CA VAL A 84 -5.24 15.82 0.98
C VAL A 84 -4.15 16.18 1.98
N GLN A 85 -4.02 17.44 2.35
CA GLN A 85 -3.06 17.83 3.38
C GLN A 85 -3.50 17.33 4.76
N LYS A 86 -4.80 17.44 5.07
CA LYS A 86 -5.36 17.00 6.35
C LYS A 86 -5.28 15.48 6.53
N SER A 87 -5.42 14.69 5.46
CA SER A 87 -5.32 13.23 5.53
C SER A 87 -3.97 12.70 6.00
N LYS A 88 -2.92 13.52 5.98
CA LYS A 88 -1.58 13.14 6.48
C LYS A 88 -1.57 12.92 8.00
N THR A 89 -2.48 13.56 8.74
CA THR A 89 -2.53 13.48 10.20
C THR A 89 -3.93 13.16 10.75
N ASP A 90 -4.98 13.33 9.95
CA ASP A 90 -6.37 13.09 10.33
C ASP A 90 -6.91 11.82 9.65
N LYS A 91 -7.31 10.84 10.46
CA LYS A 91 -7.82 9.54 10.00
C LYS A 91 -9.16 9.66 9.26
N ALA A 92 -10.01 10.62 9.62
CA ALA A 92 -11.30 10.81 8.95
C ALA A 92 -11.11 11.40 7.55
N ALA A 93 -10.19 12.35 7.40
CA ALA A 93 -9.79 12.86 6.09
C ALA A 93 -9.14 11.76 5.22
N ALA A 94 -8.27 10.94 5.80
CA ALA A 94 -7.70 9.78 5.10
C ALA A 94 -8.77 8.79 4.64
N ARG A 95 -9.73 8.46 5.52
CA ARG A 95 -10.84 7.57 5.18
C ARG A 95 -11.76 8.16 4.11
N THR A 96 -11.96 9.48 4.11
CA THR A 96 -12.72 10.16 3.05
C THR A 96 -12.05 9.96 1.69
N LEU A 97 -10.73 10.15 1.59
CA LEU A 97 -10.00 9.91 0.35
C LEU A 97 -10.05 8.44 -0.08
N ALA A 98 -9.80 7.51 0.87
CA ALA A 98 -9.82 6.08 0.61
C ALA A 98 -11.19 5.61 0.08
N SER A 99 -12.29 6.06 0.70
CA SER A 99 -13.65 5.65 0.31
C SER A 99 -14.01 6.00 -1.13
N VAL A 100 -13.41 7.07 -1.69
CA VAL A 100 -13.62 7.43 -3.09
C VAL A 100 -12.88 6.47 -4.02
N GLY A 101 -11.65 6.10 -3.66
CA GLY A 101 -10.86 5.10 -4.39
C GLY A 101 -11.51 3.71 -4.33
N GLU A 102 -11.96 3.28 -3.14
CA GLU A 102 -12.70 2.03 -2.93
C GLU A 102 -13.94 1.97 -3.81
N ALA A 103 -14.78 3.02 -3.81
CA ALA A 103 -15.98 3.07 -4.64
C ALA A 103 -15.65 3.00 -6.16
N CYS A 104 -14.54 3.60 -6.59
CA CYS A 104 -14.09 3.49 -7.98
C CYS A 104 -13.54 2.11 -8.33
N PHE A 105 -12.88 1.45 -7.37
CA PHE A 105 -12.38 0.10 -7.57
C PHE A 105 -13.53 -0.90 -7.66
N ASP A 106 -14.56 -0.74 -6.81
CA ASP A 106 -15.79 -1.52 -6.89
C ASP A 106 -16.46 -1.36 -8.27
N GLU A 107 -16.56 -0.13 -8.79
CA GLU A 107 -17.11 0.10 -10.14
C GLU A 107 -16.36 -0.72 -11.21
N ILE A 108 -15.02 -0.76 -11.18
CA ILE A 108 -14.21 -1.51 -12.15
C ILE A 108 -14.39 -3.04 -12.02
N LEU A 109 -14.55 -3.55 -10.79
CA LEU A 109 -14.70 -5.00 -10.57
C LEU A 109 -16.04 -5.57 -11.05
N TYR A 110 -17.06 -4.71 -11.20
CA TYR A 110 -18.41 -5.10 -11.56
C TYR A 110 -18.87 -4.55 -12.91
N GLU A 111 -17.96 -3.98 -13.70
CA GLU A 111 -18.14 -3.70 -15.15
C GLU A 111 -17.83 -4.94 -16.00
#